data_AF-A0A3R6ELD4-F1
#
_entry.id   AF-A0A3R6ELD4-F1
#
_cell.length_a   1.000
_cell.length_b   1.000
_cell.length_c   1.000
_cell.angle_alpha   90.00
_cell.angle_beta   90.00
_cell.angle_gamma   90.00
#
_symmetry.space_group_name_H-M   'P 1'
#
loop_
_entity.id
_entity.type
_entity.pdbx_description
1 polymer ?
#
loop_
_entity_poly.entity_id
_entity_poly.type
_entity_poly.pdbx_seq_one_letter_code
_entity_poly.pdbx_strand_id
1 'polypeptide(L)'
;MLPDIKNKRVLDLGCGFGEHCKRFIDCGAKKVVGIDISEKMLEVARNENSDPNIIYINMPMEKIAELNEQFDIVVSSLAFHYVEDFEGVVRDIHNMLDTEGIFIFSQENPLCTCHSGGNRWTRDELGNKIHLNLADYGIEGERESVWFVNNVKKYHRTFSTIINTLINAGFSIERMIEPLPTDEILEQYPDYKDLFHKPDFLLLRVKK
;
A
#
# COMPACT_ATOMS: atom_id res chain seq x y z
N MET A 1 0.40 -13.43 -3.65
CA MET A 1 -0.12 -12.21 -4.30
C MET A 1 0.70 -11.88 -5.54
N LEU A 2 2.02 -11.75 -5.40
CA LEU A 2 2.94 -11.50 -6.51
C LEU A 2 2.84 -12.59 -7.59
N PRO A 3 2.73 -12.24 -8.89
CA PRO A 3 2.83 -13.18 -9.99
C PRO A 3 4.29 -13.58 -10.25
N ASP A 4 4.53 -14.41 -11.26
CA ASP A 4 5.88 -14.59 -11.79
C ASP A 4 6.39 -13.25 -12.35
N ILE A 5 7.57 -12.84 -11.88
CA ILE A 5 8.20 -11.54 -12.18
C ILE A 5 9.37 -11.68 -13.16
N LYS A 6 9.69 -12.91 -13.57
CA LYS A 6 10.81 -13.18 -14.47
C LYS A 6 10.65 -12.44 -15.78
N ASN A 7 11.71 -11.71 -16.17
CA ASN A 7 11.78 -10.87 -17.37
C ASN A 7 10.72 -9.74 -17.43
N LYS A 8 10.07 -9.39 -16.31
CA LYS A 8 9.04 -8.35 -16.25
C LYS A 8 9.62 -6.96 -15.96
N ARG A 9 8.97 -5.92 -16.46
CA ARG A 9 9.19 -4.52 -16.07
C ARG A 9 8.28 -4.18 -14.90
N VAL A 10 8.87 -3.74 -13.79
CA VAL A 10 8.16 -3.51 -12.54
C VAL A 10 8.28 -2.06 -12.12
N LEU A 11 7.18 -1.45 -11.74
CA LEU A 11 7.15 -0.15 -11.07
C LEU A 11 6.79 -0.36 -9.60
N ASP A 12 7.61 0.15 -8.68
CA ASP A 12 7.36 0.14 -7.24
C ASP A 12 7.07 1.56 -6.75
N LEU A 13 5.82 1.80 -6.37
CA LEU A 13 5.30 3.10 -5.93
C LEU A 13 5.44 3.22 -4.41
N GLY A 14 6.26 4.17 -3.96
CA GLY A 14 6.60 4.33 -2.54
C GLY A 14 7.63 3.29 -2.13
N CYS A 15 8.73 3.21 -2.90
CA CYS A 15 9.72 2.15 -2.76
C CYS A 15 10.58 2.27 -1.49
N GLY A 16 10.51 3.40 -0.77
CA GLY A 16 11.28 3.65 0.43
C GLY A 16 12.78 3.45 0.20
N PHE A 17 13.40 2.60 1.02
CA PHE A 17 14.82 2.26 0.92
C PHE A 17 15.11 1.11 -0.08
N GLY A 18 14.16 0.73 -0.93
CA GLY A 18 14.40 -0.08 -2.13
C GLY A 18 14.49 -1.60 -1.94
N GLU A 19 14.15 -2.14 -0.77
CA GLU A 19 14.24 -3.59 -0.49
C GLU A 19 13.39 -4.42 -1.47
N HIS A 20 12.15 -4.01 -1.73
CA HIS A 20 11.29 -4.66 -2.72
C HIS A 20 11.88 -4.57 -4.13
N CYS A 21 12.44 -3.41 -4.50
CA CYS A 21 13.08 -3.22 -5.80
C CYS A 21 14.23 -4.21 -6.01
N LYS A 22 15.11 -4.34 -5.00
CA LYS A 22 16.21 -5.33 -5.04
C LYS A 22 15.68 -6.75 -5.12
N ARG A 23 14.67 -7.08 -4.30
CA ARG A 23 14.06 -8.40 -4.30
C ARG A 23 13.45 -8.76 -5.66
N PHE A 24 12.79 -7.82 -6.34
CA PHE A 24 12.22 -8.05 -7.66
C PHE A 24 13.30 -8.40 -8.70
N ILE A 25 14.44 -7.71 -8.67
CA ILE A 25 15.60 -8.06 -9.48
C ILE A 25 16.13 -9.45 -9.15
N ASP A 26 16.28 -9.78 -7.86
CA ASP A 26 16.78 -11.10 -7.42
C ASP A 26 15.83 -12.24 -7.84
N CYS A 27 14.53 -11.95 -7.96
CA CYS A 27 13.53 -12.86 -8.51
C CYS A 27 13.49 -12.87 -10.05
N GLY A 28 14.36 -12.13 -10.74
CA GLY A 28 14.55 -12.16 -12.18
C GLY A 28 13.77 -11.11 -12.96
N ALA A 29 13.30 -10.02 -12.32
CA ALA A 29 12.74 -8.89 -13.05
C ALA A 29 13.76 -8.33 -14.06
N LYS A 30 13.28 -7.92 -15.24
CA LYS A 30 14.13 -7.37 -16.30
C LYS A 30 14.61 -5.96 -15.96
N LYS A 31 13.72 -5.16 -15.38
CA LYS A 31 13.93 -3.77 -15.01
C LYS A 31 12.97 -3.42 -13.88
N VAL A 32 13.46 -2.65 -12.91
CA VAL A 32 12.64 -2.09 -11.84
C VAL A 32 12.80 -0.59 -11.80
N VAL A 33 11.69 0.12 -11.72
CA VAL A 33 11.67 1.56 -11.42
C VAL A 33 11.05 1.71 -10.03
N GLY A 34 11.78 2.28 -9.09
CA GLY A 34 11.27 2.61 -7.77
C GLY A 34 11.09 4.11 -7.64
N ILE A 35 9.93 4.56 -7.18
CA ILE A 35 9.70 5.98 -6.88
C ILE A 35 9.39 6.20 -5.41
N ASP A 36 9.90 7.30 -4.85
CA ASP A 36 9.57 7.74 -3.49
C ASP A 36 9.68 9.27 -3.40
N ILE A 37 8.95 9.89 -2.48
CA ILE A 37 9.04 11.34 -2.23
C ILE A 37 10.24 11.70 -1.36
N SER A 38 10.78 10.76 -0.59
CA SER A 38 11.87 10.98 0.35
C SER A 38 13.23 10.74 -0.31
N GLU A 39 13.92 11.82 -0.66
CA GLU A 39 15.29 11.71 -1.22
C GLU A 39 16.24 10.98 -0.25
N LYS A 40 16.05 11.15 1.06
CA LYS A 40 16.84 10.43 2.07
C LYS A 40 16.65 8.92 2.00
N MET A 41 15.43 8.45 1.74
CA MET A 41 15.18 7.01 1.56
C MET A 41 15.80 6.51 0.25
N LEU A 42 15.73 7.30 -0.82
CA LEU A 42 16.33 6.96 -2.10
C LEU A 42 17.87 6.94 -2.05
N GLU A 43 18.50 7.80 -1.25
CA GLU A 43 19.95 7.72 -0.97
C GLU A 43 20.32 6.37 -0.36
N VAL A 44 19.58 5.91 0.65
CA VAL A 44 19.76 4.57 1.24
C VAL A 44 19.49 3.49 0.20
N ALA A 45 18.44 3.61 -0.60
CA ALA A 45 18.10 2.65 -1.65
C ALA A 45 19.22 2.49 -2.69
N ARG A 46 19.84 3.60 -3.12
CA ARG A 46 20.98 3.58 -4.05
C ARG A 46 22.24 2.98 -3.42
N ASN A 47 22.43 3.17 -2.12
CA ASN A 47 23.61 2.66 -1.41
C ASN A 47 23.51 1.17 -1.07
N GLU A 48 22.36 0.72 -0.57
CA GLU A 48 22.18 -0.62 -0.01
C GLU A 48 21.48 -1.60 -0.96
N ASN A 49 20.64 -1.09 -1.86
CA ASN A 49 19.73 -1.86 -2.71
C ASN A 49 19.86 -1.50 -4.20
N SER A 50 21.09 -1.21 -4.67
CA SER A 50 21.36 -0.91 -6.07
C SER A 50 21.58 -2.15 -6.93
N ASP A 51 21.23 -2.00 -8.21
CA ASP A 51 21.53 -2.94 -9.30
C ASP A 51 21.49 -2.14 -10.61
N PRO A 52 22.29 -2.50 -11.65
CA PRO A 52 22.24 -1.83 -12.95
C PRO A 52 20.85 -1.76 -13.61
N ASN A 53 19.92 -2.65 -13.23
CA ASN A 53 18.57 -2.71 -13.77
C ASN A 53 17.52 -2.02 -12.87
N ILE A 54 17.94 -1.33 -11.80
CA ILE A 54 17.07 -0.55 -10.92
C ILE A 54 17.28 0.94 -11.17
N ILE A 55 16.18 1.68 -11.31
CA ILE A 55 16.18 3.13 -11.41
C ILE A 55 15.36 3.70 -10.26
N TYR A 56 15.97 4.57 -9.46
CA TYR A 56 15.33 5.25 -8.33
C TYR A 56 15.05 6.72 -8.64
N ILE A 57 13.78 7.13 -8.59
CA ILE A 57 13.33 8.47 -8.99
C ILE A 57 12.62 9.16 -7.82
N ASN A 58 13.03 10.39 -7.51
CA ASN A 58 12.32 11.22 -6.54
C ASN A 58 11.09 11.85 -7.19
N MET A 59 9.91 11.30 -6.88
CA MET A 59 8.68 11.65 -7.56
C MET A 59 7.46 11.30 -6.69
N PRO A 60 6.45 12.18 -6.59
CA PRO A 60 5.17 11.83 -5.98
C PRO A 60 4.35 10.92 -6.90
N MET A 61 3.50 10.05 -6.33
CA MET A 61 2.70 9.10 -7.11
C MET A 61 1.75 9.78 -8.08
N GLU A 62 1.31 11.00 -7.76
CA GLU A 62 0.42 11.83 -8.56
C GLU A 62 1.07 12.31 -9.88
N LYS A 63 2.38 12.06 -10.07
CA LYS A 63 3.14 12.43 -11.28
C LYS A 63 3.63 11.24 -12.10
N ILE A 64 3.21 10.03 -11.79
CA ILE A 64 3.69 8.81 -12.45
C ILE A 64 3.46 8.79 -13.97
N ALA A 65 2.46 9.51 -14.47
CA ALA A 65 2.24 9.68 -15.92
C ALA A 65 3.45 10.33 -16.63
N GLU A 66 4.27 11.11 -15.92
CA GLU A 66 5.48 11.75 -16.48
C GLU A 66 6.59 10.73 -16.82
N LEU A 67 6.53 9.49 -16.30
CA LEU A 67 7.49 8.44 -16.63
C LEU A 67 7.47 8.04 -18.10
N ASN A 68 6.32 8.21 -18.79
CA ASN A 68 6.13 7.86 -20.20
C ASN A 68 6.64 6.44 -20.55
N GLU A 69 6.48 5.48 -19.63
CA GLU A 69 6.94 4.11 -19.76
C GLU A 69 5.80 3.13 -19.43
N GLN A 70 5.76 2.00 -20.15
CA GLN A 70 4.83 0.91 -19.87
C GLN A 70 5.45 -0.14 -18.95
N PHE A 71 4.64 -0.73 -18.08
CA PHE A 71 5.03 -1.75 -17.12
C PHE A 71 4.16 -3.01 -17.24
N ASP A 72 4.75 -4.16 -16.92
CA ASP A 72 4.01 -5.42 -16.80
C ASP A 72 3.31 -5.50 -15.44
N ILE A 73 3.97 -4.98 -14.39
CA ILE A 73 3.53 -5.07 -13.00
C ILE A 73 3.77 -3.74 -12.31
N VAL A 74 2.76 -3.22 -11.62
CA VAL A 74 2.89 -2.11 -10.67
C VAL A 74 2.65 -2.64 -9.26
N VAL A 75 3.53 -2.31 -8.33
CA VAL A 75 3.44 -2.67 -6.91
C VAL A 75 3.42 -1.40 -6.07
N SER A 76 2.71 -1.40 -4.95
CA SER A 76 2.87 -0.40 -3.90
C SER A 76 2.64 -1.01 -2.53
N SER A 77 3.55 -0.75 -1.60
CA SER A 77 3.43 -1.27 -0.24
C SER A 77 3.17 -0.14 0.75
N LEU A 78 2.01 -0.16 1.40
CA LEU A 78 1.64 0.74 2.49
C LEU A 78 1.84 2.24 2.19
N ALA A 79 1.48 2.67 0.98
CA ALA A 79 1.66 4.07 0.57
C ALA A 79 0.39 4.77 0.08
N PHE A 80 -0.58 4.04 -0.47
CA PHE A 80 -1.78 4.63 -1.10
C PHE A 80 -2.69 5.43 -0.17
N HIS A 81 -2.66 5.16 1.13
CA HIS A 81 -3.44 5.91 2.11
C HIS A 81 -2.87 7.32 2.36
N TYR A 82 -1.72 7.68 1.78
CA TYR A 82 -1.15 9.03 1.77
C TYR A 82 -1.49 9.85 0.51
N VAL A 83 -1.96 9.19 -0.55
CA VAL A 83 -2.31 9.84 -1.83
C VAL A 83 -3.67 10.52 -1.67
N GLU A 84 -3.80 11.78 -2.06
CA GLU A 84 -5.08 12.51 -2.06
C GLU A 84 -5.93 12.13 -3.29
N ASP A 85 -5.35 12.27 -4.48
CA ASP A 85 -5.99 11.94 -5.77
C ASP A 85 -5.82 10.45 -6.12
N PHE A 86 -6.44 9.60 -5.31
CA PHE A 86 -6.41 8.15 -5.52
C PHE A 86 -6.99 7.74 -6.87
N GLU A 87 -8.07 8.38 -7.31
CA GLU A 87 -8.70 8.08 -8.59
C GLU A 87 -7.78 8.42 -9.77
N GLY A 88 -7.16 9.60 -9.75
CA GLY A 88 -6.18 10.00 -10.77
C GLY A 88 -5.01 9.05 -10.85
N VAL A 89 -4.41 8.70 -9.70
CA VAL A 89 -3.28 7.76 -9.64
C VAL A 89 -3.68 6.36 -10.15
N VAL A 90 -4.85 5.85 -9.76
CA VAL A 90 -5.33 4.53 -10.24
C VAL A 90 -5.54 4.54 -11.76
N ARG A 91 -6.08 5.63 -12.32
CA ARG A 91 -6.23 5.79 -13.77
C ARG A 91 -4.89 5.83 -14.49
N ASP A 92 -3.91 6.53 -13.95
CA ASP A 92 -2.56 6.59 -14.55
C ASP A 92 -1.86 5.24 -14.50
N ILE A 93 -2.00 4.49 -13.39
CA ILE A 93 -1.51 3.10 -13.27
C ILE A 93 -2.16 2.20 -14.32
N HIS A 94 -3.48 2.31 -14.49
CA HIS A 94 -4.16 1.57 -15.54
C HIS A 94 -3.59 1.90 -16.92
N ASN A 95 -3.34 3.17 -17.22
CA ASN A 95 -2.82 3.58 -18.53
C ASN A 95 -1.40 3.04 -18.79
N MET A 96 -0.51 3.09 -17.81
CA MET A 96 0.88 2.62 -17.95
C MET A 96 1.05 1.10 -17.88
N LEU A 97 0.03 0.35 -17.47
CA LEU A 97 0.09 -1.10 -17.55
C LEU A 97 -0.09 -1.59 -18.99
N ASP A 98 0.70 -2.59 -19.39
CA ASP A 98 0.43 -3.36 -20.60
C ASP A 98 -0.91 -4.11 -20.51
N THR A 99 -1.40 -4.63 -21.64
CA THR A 99 -2.53 -5.56 -21.65
C THR A 99 -2.23 -6.76 -20.74
N GLU A 100 -3.22 -7.18 -19.94
CA GLU A 100 -3.07 -8.21 -18.89
C GLU A 100 -2.10 -7.82 -17.75
N GLY A 101 -1.69 -6.55 -17.68
CA GLY A 101 -0.81 -6.01 -16.66
C GLY A 101 -1.45 -6.09 -15.27
N ILE A 102 -0.61 -6.26 -14.25
CA ILE A 102 -1.06 -6.51 -12.88
C ILE A 102 -0.72 -5.33 -11.98
N PHE A 103 -1.70 -4.87 -11.22
CA PHE A 103 -1.49 -3.91 -10.14
C PHE A 103 -1.73 -4.60 -8.79
N ILE A 104 -0.74 -4.52 -7.90
CA ILE A 104 -0.80 -5.05 -6.54
C ILE A 104 -0.51 -3.92 -5.57
N PHE A 105 -1.36 -3.73 -4.57
CA PHE A 105 -1.03 -2.78 -3.52
C PHE A 105 -1.50 -3.22 -2.14
N SER A 106 -0.87 -2.66 -1.13
CA SER A 106 -1.32 -2.70 0.25
C SER A 106 -1.51 -1.29 0.81
N GLN A 107 -2.44 -1.13 1.74
CA GLN A 107 -2.65 0.10 2.48
C GLN A 107 -3.18 -0.20 3.89
N GLU A 108 -3.20 0.80 4.77
CA GLU A 108 -3.96 0.72 6.01
C GLU A 108 -5.44 0.44 5.69
N ASN A 109 -6.03 -0.46 6.46
CA ASN A 109 -7.41 -0.85 6.27
C ASN A 109 -8.36 0.35 6.51
N PRO A 110 -9.49 0.47 5.79
CA PRO A 110 -10.53 1.47 6.07
C PRO A 110 -10.99 1.50 7.54
N LEU A 111 -11.05 0.33 8.20
CA LEU A 111 -11.36 0.24 9.64
C LEU A 111 -10.28 0.87 10.52
N CYS A 112 -9.04 0.95 10.03
CA CYS A 112 -7.93 1.64 10.68
C CYS A 112 -8.00 3.15 10.49
N THR A 113 -8.18 3.59 9.25
CA THR A 113 -8.13 5.00 8.89
C THR A 113 -9.38 5.78 9.26
N CYS A 114 -10.52 5.13 9.52
CA CYS A 114 -11.74 5.85 9.87
C CYS A 114 -11.65 6.62 11.19
N HIS A 115 -10.79 6.20 12.12
CA HIS A 115 -10.75 6.69 13.50
C HIS A 115 -9.98 8.01 13.63
N SER A 116 -10.71 9.07 13.94
CA SER A 116 -10.19 10.45 14.11
C SER A 116 -10.23 10.96 15.55
N GLY A 117 -9.99 10.09 16.55
CA GLY A 117 -9.83 10.51 17.95
C GLY A 117 -10.67 9.72 18.96
N GLY A 118 -10.52 10.04 20.25
CA GLY A 118 -11.19 9.31 21.33
C GLY A 118 -10.60 7.90 21.57
N ASN A 119 -11.27 7.14 22.44
CA ASN A 119 -10.81 5.80 22.85
C ASN A 119 -11.07 4.77 21.76
N ARG A 120 -9.99 4.25 21.18
CA ARG A 120 -10.02 3.22 20.14
C ARG A 120 -10.61 1.88 20.59
N TRP A 121 -10.48 1.59 21.88
CA TRP A 121 -10.87 0.32 22.49
C TRP A 121 -11.78 0.58 23.67
N THR A 122 -12.89 -0.15 23.72
CA THR A 122 -13.61 -0.38 24.98
C THR A 122 -12.87 -1.47 25.75
N ARG A 123 -12.67 -1.25 27.05
CA ARG A 123 -11.91 -2.16 27.93
C ARG A 123 -12.75 -2.59 29.11
N ASP A 124 -12.50 -3.81 29.60
CA ASP A 124 -13.08 -4.30 30.85
C ASP A 124 -12.41 -3.68 32.10
N GLU A 125 -12.88 -4.05 33.29
CA GLU A 125 -12.33 -3.58 34.57
C GLU A 125 -10.86 -3.96 34.79
N LEU A 126 -10.38 -5.00 34.10
CA LEU A 126 -8.99 -5.48 34.15
C LEU A 126 -8.11 -4.82 33.07
N GLY A 127 -8.69 -3.95 32.23
CA GLY A 127 -8.01 -3.25 31.14
C GLY A 127 -7.91 -4.06 29.84
N ASN A 128 -8.50 -5.24 29.75
CA ASN A 128 -8.49 -6.05 28.53
C ASN A 128 -9.36 -5.38 27.46
N LYS A 129 -8.88 -5.38 26.21
CA LYS A 129 -9.64 -4.89 25.06
C LYS A 129 -10.79 -5.86 24.77
N ILE A 130 -12.03 -5.36 24.76
CA ILE A 130 -13.22 -6.19 24.50
C ILE A 130 -13.86 -5.88 23.15
N HIS A 131 -13.90 -4.60 22.77
CA HIS A 131 -14.51 -4.14 21.53
C HIS A 131 -13.65 -3.05 20.91
N LEU A 132 -13.52 -3.14 19.60
CA LEU A 132 -13.02 -2.04 18.80
C LEU A 132 -14.14 -1.00 18.63
N ASN A 133 -13.82 0.25 18.93
CA ASN A 133 -14.74 1.36 18.68
C ASN A 133 -14.49 1.89 17.27
N LEU A 134 -15.55 1.88 16.46
CA LEU A 134 -15.57 2.46 15.12
C LEU A 134 -16.36 3.77 15.14
N ALA A 135 -15.76 4.84 14.61
CA ALA A 135 -16.37 6.14 14.40
C ALA A 135 -16.00 6.65 13.01
N ASP A 136 -16.84 7.52 12.46
CA ASP A 136 -16.58 8.32 11.25
C ASP A 136 -16.24 7.53 9.96
N TYR A 137 -16.56 6.23 9.90
CA TYR A 137 -16.30 5.38 8.73
C TYR A 137 -17.01 5.87 7.45
N GLY A 138 -18.19 6.46 7.57
CA GLY A 138 -18.90 7.00 6.41
C GLY A 138 -18.37 8.36 5.94
N ILE A 139 -17.44 8.98 6.67
CA ILE A 139 -16.96 10.34 6.43
C ILE A 139 -15.57 10.26 5.81
N GLU A 140 -15.48 10.12 4.50
CA GLU A 140 -14.19 10.07 3.78
C GLU A 140 -13.43 11.41 3.85
N GLY A 141 -12.11 11.38 3.63
CA GLY A 141 -11.28 12.57 3.55
C GLY A 141 -10.03 12.53 4.43
N GLU A 142 -9.40 13.69 4.61
CA GLU A 142 -8.15 13.82 5.37
C GLU A 142 -8.30 13.32 6.82
N ARG A 143 -7.25 12.67 7.32
CA ARG A 143 -7.07 12.22 8.69
C ARG A 143 -5.67 12.61 9.13
N GLU A 144 -5.58 13.24 10.29
CA GLU A 144 -4.30 13.48 10.94
C GLU A 144 -3.96 12.28 11.83
N SER A 145 -2.77 11.71 11.63
CA SER A 145 -2.25 10.62 12.45
C SER A 145 -0.92 11.02 13.08
N VAL A 146 -0.72 10.61 14.32
CA VAL A 146 0.59 10.67 14.98
C VAL A 146 1.19 9.27 14.92
N TRP A 147 2.27 9.09 14.14
CA TRP A 147 3.03 7.83 14.07
C TRP A 147 4.45 8.06 14.62
N PHE A 148 5.40 8.48 13.78
CA PHE A 148 6.81 8.76 14.13
C PHE A 148 7.18 10.24 14.05
N VAL A 149 6.39 11.01 13.31
CA VAL A 149 6.48 12.46 13.14
C VAL A 149 5.07 13.02 13.31
N ASN A 150 4.96 14.22 13.86
CA ASN A 150 3.68 14.90 13.94
C ASN A 150 3.18 15.24 12.53
N ASN A 151 1.85 15.22 12.35
CA ASN A 151 1.14 15.69 11.15
C ASN A 151 1.32 14.83 9.89
N VAL A 152 1.36 13.50 10.02
CA VAL A 152 1.22 12.63 8.85
C VAL A 152 -0.24 12.68 8.38
N LYS A 153 -0.46 13.28 7.22
CA LYS A 153 -1.76 13.33 6.56
C LYS A 153 -2.05 12.01 5.86
N LYS A 154 -3.21 11.43 6.16
CA LYS A 154 -3.76 10.26 5.49
C LYS A 154 -5.10 10.61 4.88
N TYR A 155 -5.58 9.81 3.95
CA TYR A 155 -6.89 9.98 3.34
C TYR A 155 -7.72 8.72 3.60
N HIS A 156 -8.70 8.85 4.49
CA HIS A 156 -9.66 7.79 4.75
C HIS A 156 -10.57 7.60 3.54
N ARG A 157 -10.68 6.35 3.12
CA ARG A 157 -11.62 5.87 2.09
C ARG A 157 -12.29 4.61 2.60
N THR A 158 -13.56 4.49 2.30
CA THR A 158 -14.35 3.28 2.49
C THR A 158 -13.88 2.18 1.54
N PHE A 159 -14.19 0.93 1.88
CA PHE A 159 -13.99 -0.19 0.96
C PHE A 159 -14.70 0.05 -0.38
N SER A 160 -15.93 0.57 -0.35
CA SER A 160 -16.69 0.86 -1.58
C SER A 160 -15.96 1.82 -2.49
N THR A 161 -15.38 2.90 -1.97
CA THR A 161 -14.62 3.86 -2.77
C THR A 161 -13.39 3.20 -3.36
N ILE A 162 -12.60 2.49 -2.55
CA ILE A 162 -11.38 1.81 -3.03
C ILE A 162 -11.70 0.83 -4.17
N ILE A 163 -12.69 -0.04 -3.96
CA ILE A 163 -13.07 -1.10 -4.89
C ILE A 163 -13.70 -0.52 -6.17
N ASN A 164 -14.64 0.42 -6.03
CA ASN A 164 -15.31 1.00 -7.19
C ASN A 164 -14.38 1.88 -8.02
N THR A 165 -13.42 2.59 -7.41
CA THR A 165 -12.41 3.35 -8.16
C THR A 165 -11.57 2.43 -9.06
N LEU A 166 -11.16 1.26 -8.57
CA LEU A 166 -10.42 0.28 -9.37
C LEU A 166 -11.27 -0.24 -10.54
N ILE A 167 -12.54 -0.62 -10.27
CA ILE A 167 -13.46 -1.12 -11.29
C ILE A 167 -13.72 -0.04 -12.35
N ASN A 168 -14.01 1.20 -11.94
CA ASN A 168 -14.31 2.31 -12.84
C ASN A 168 -13.11 2.69 -13.71
N ALA A 169 -11.89 2.51 -13.22
CA ALA A 169 -10.66 2.70 -14.00
C ALA A 169 -10.42 1.61 -15.05
N GLY A 170 -11.18 0.50 -15.01
CA GLY A 170 -11.08 -0.61 -15.96
C GLY A 170 -10.47 -1.89 -15.40
N PHE A 171 -10.10 -1.92 -14.13
CA PHE A 171 -9.49 -3.12 -13.54
C PHE A 171 -10.50 -4.21 -13.20
N SER A 172 -10.10 -5.46 -13.40
CA SER A 172 -10.72 -6.65 -12.82
C SER A 172 -10.06 -6.99 -11.48
N ILE A 173 -10.87 -7.18 -10.44
CA ILE A 173 -10.36 -7.55 -9.11
C ILE A 173 -10.11 -9.05 -9.05
N GLU A 174 -8.85 -9.47 -8.90
CA GLU A 174 -8.49 -10.89 -8.81
C GLU A 174 -8.42 -11.38 -7.36
N ARG A 175 -8.00 -10.52 -6.43
CA ARG A 175 -7.92 -10.88 -5.01
C ARG A 175 -7.94 -9.67 -4.09
N MET A 176 -8.63 -9.82 -2.97
CA MET A 176 -8.64 -8.90 -1.83
C MET A 176 -8.34 -9.71 -0.56
N ILE A 177 -7.39 -9.26 0.26
CA ILE A 177 -6.96 -9.93 1.50
C ILE A 177 -6.91 -8.91 2.62
N GLU A 178 -7.47 -9.29 3.75
CA GLU A 178 -7.32 -8.63 5.05
C GLU A 178 -6.51 -9.59 5.94
N PRO A 179 -5.20 -9.34 6.13
CA PRO A 179 -4.33 -10.33 6.74
C PRO A 179 -4.60 -10.46 8.24
N LEU A 180 -4.64 -11.70 8.71
CA LEU A 180 -4.76 -12.07 10.12
C LEU A 180 -3.46 -12.78 10.56
N PRO A 181 -3.09 -12.70 11.85
CA PRO A 181 -1.92 -13.39 12.36
C PRO A 181 -2.12 -14.90 12.31
N THR A 182 -1.06 -15.64 12.00
CA THR A 182 -1.03 -17.11 12.11
C THR A 182 -0.81 -17.54 13.56
N ASP A 183 -1.07 -18.80 13.89
CA ASP A 183 -0.81 -19.35 15.22
C ASP A 183 0.67 -19.16 15.64
N GLU A 184 1.61 -19.40 14.72
CA GLU A 184 3.05 -19.17 14.94
C GLU A 184 3.37 -17.71 15.29
N ILE A 185 2.67 -16.75 14.68
CA ILE A 185 2.83 -15.31 14.99
C ILE A 185 2.20 -14.98 16.34
N LEU A 186 1.09 -15.60 16.71
CA LEU A 186 0.43 -15.38 18.00
C LEU A 186 1.25 -15.96 19.16
N GLU A 187 1.97 -17.06 18.95
CA GLU A 187 2.90 -17.61 19.94
C GLU A 187 4.04 -16.63 20.24
N GLN A 188 4.56 -15.94 19.23
CA GLN A 188 5.64 -14.96 19.37
C GLN A 188 5.14 -13.59 19.84
N TYR A 189 3.97 -13.17 19.37
CA TYR A 189 3.38 -11.86 19.62
C TYR A 189 1.90 -12.00 20.05
N PRO A 190 1.63 -12.40 21.31
CA PRO A 190 0.27 -12.68 21.78
C PRO A 190 -0.71 -11.50 21.64
N ASP A 191 -0.20 -10.27 21.69
CA ASP A 191 -1.00 -9.05 21.54
C ASP A 191 -1.59 -8.89 20.14
N TYR A 192 -1.06 -9.60 19.13
CA TYR A 192 -1.61 -9.57 17.76
C TYR A 192 -2.99 -10.23 17.66
N LYS A 193 -3.46 -10.91 18.72
CA LYS A 193 -4.86 -11.34 18.83
C LYS A 193 -5.85 -10.19 18.64
N ASP A 194 -5.44 -8.95 18.92
CA ASP A 194 -6.27 -7.76 18.70
C ASP A 194 -6.65 -7.57 17.21
N LEU A 195 -5.86 -8.12 16.29
CA LEU A 195 -6.12 -8.09 14.85
C LEU A 195 -7.37 -8.89 14.44
N PHE A 196 -7.86 -9.79 15.30
CA PHE A 196 -9.15 -10.46 15.08
C PHE A 196 -10.36 -9.54 15.28
N HIS A 197 -10.19 -8.39 15.97
CA HIS A 197 -11.22 -7.35 16.01
C HIS A 197 -11.18 -6.44 14.79
N LYS A 198 -9.98 -6.16 14.25
CA LYS A 198 -9.81 -5.51 12.96
C LYS A 198 -8.50 -5.88 12.28
N PRO A 199 -8.51 -6.12 10.97
CA PRO A 199 -7.29 -6.16 10.19
C PRO A 199 -6.64 -4.77 10.12
N ASP A 200 -5.31 -4.72 10.22
CA ASP A 200 -4.56 -3.47 10.10
C ASP A 200 -4.39 -3.04 8.65
N PHE A 201 -4.36 -4.00 7.74
CA PHE A 201 -4.05 -3.78 6.33
C PHE A 201 -5.12 -4.30 5.40
N LEU A 202 -5.13 -3.76 4.20
CA LEU A 202 -5.89 -4.23 3.05
C LEU A 202 -4.90 -4.46 1.91
N LEU A 203 -4.89 -5.67 1.35
CA LEU A 203 -4.09 -6.04 0.19
C LEU A 203 -5.00 -6.34 -0.99
N LEU A 204 -4.69 -5.76 -2.14
CA LEU A 204 -5.43 -5.93 -3.37
C LEU A 204 -4.51 -6.37 -4.50
N ARG A 205 -5.01 -7.26 -5.34
CA ARG A 205 -4.44 -7.60 -6.64
C ARG A 205 -5.52 -7.45 -7.68
N VAL A 206 -5.26 -6.61 -8.66
CA VAL A 206 -6.14 -6.33 -9.77
C VAL A 206 -5.40 -6.45 -11.10
N LYS A 207 -6.15 -6.65 -12.17
CA LYS A 207 -5.62 -6.89 -13.51
C LYS A 207 -6.29 -5.97 -14.52
N LYS A 208 -5.51 -5.40 -15.42
CA LYS A 208 -5.98 -4.61 -16.57
C LYS A 208 -6.54 -5.52 -17.66
#